data_AF-A0A7U7J4J8-F1
#
_entry.id   AF-A0A7U7J4J8-F1
#
_cell.length_a   1.000
_cell.length_b   1.000
_cell.length_c   1.000
_cell.angle_alpha   90.00
_cell.angle_beta   90.00
_cell.angle_gamma   90.00
#
_symmetry.space_group_name_H-M   'P 1'
#
loop_
_entity.id
_entity.type
_entity.pdbx_description
1 polymer ?
#
loop_
_entity_poly.entity_id
_entity_poly.type
_entity_poly.pdbx_seq_one_letter_code
_entity_poly.pdbx_strand_id
1 'polypeptide(L)'
;MQYQGLQNGMGKRSSLNCTQRQAGKVPLWVLILLSIFSGLLMYWYTTPQEVPAWARHWLPGLPEYTGPLYRWRDDQGREQVTDKPPKGRSYETVNYRSDANVVPPQGGASRP
;
A
#
# COMPACT_ATOMS: atom_id res chain seq x y z
N MET A 1 -67.62 -40.34 -35.36
CA MET A 1 -66.33 -39.67 -35.59
C MET A 1 -66.55 -38.51 -36.54
N GLN A 2 -66.65 -37.28 -36.05
CA GLN A 2 -66.51 -36.08 -36.89
C GLN A 2 -66.17 -34.91 -35.98
N TYR A 3 -64.94 -34.42 -36.10
CA TYR A 3 -64.38 -33.38 -35.26
C TYR A 3 -64.83 -32.01 -35.75
N GLN A 4 -65.30 -31.20 -34.81
CA GLN A 4 -65.59 -29.78 -34.96
C GLN A 4 -64.39 -29.01 -34.40
N GLY A 5 -63.79 -28.12 -35.20
CA GLY A 5 -62.72 -27.20 -34.76
C GLY A 5 -62.69 -26.01 -35.72
N LEU A 6 -63.52 -25.00 -35.51
CA LEU A 6 -63.21 -23.74 -34.81
C LEU A 6 -62.00 -23.00 -35.37
N GLN A 7 -62.30 -22.13 -36.34
CA GLN A 7 -61.96 -20.70 -36.42
C GLN A 7 -60.67 -20.21 -35.75
N ASN A 8 -59.90 -19.48 -36.55
CA ASN A 8 -59.38 -18.12 -36.30
C ASN A 8 -57.90 -17.98 -36.66
N GLY A 9 -57.69 -17.23 -37.74
CA GLY A 9 -56.40 -16.63 -38.05
C GLY A 9 -55.98 -15.67 -36.95
N MET A 10 -54.69 -15.68 -36.63
CA MET A 10 -54.03 -14.54 -36.02
C MET A 10 -52.53 -14.66 -36.31
N GLY A 11 -52.04 -13.75 -37.15
CA GLY A 11 -50.63 -13.61 -37.46
C GLY A 11 -49.83 -13.46 -36.18
N LYS A 12 -48.85 -14.34 -35.98
CA LYS A 12 -47.90 -14.21 -34.87
C LYS A 12 -46.88 -13.15 -35.26
N ARG A 13 -47.13 -11.96 -34.71
CA ARG A 13 -46.31 -10.75 -34.74
C ARG A 13 -44.86 -11.09 -34.43
N SER A 14 -43.98 -10.60 -35.29
CA SER A 14 -42.54 -10.53 -35.10
C SER A 14 -42.23 -9.98 -33.71
N SER A 15 -41.63 -10.79 -32.83
CA SER A 15 -41.17 -10.29 -31.54
C SER A 15 -39.96 -9.40 -31.78
N LEU A 16 -40.20 -8.10 -31.70
CA LEU A 16 -39.14 -7.12 -31.51
C LEU A 16 -38.43 -7.48 -30.21
N ASN A 17 -37.25 -8.08 -30.33
CA ASN A 17 -36.36 -8.29 -29.20
C ASN A 17 -35.90 -6.91 -28.75
N CYS A 18 -36.60 -6.35 -27.76
CA CYS A 18 -36.14 -5.20 -27.01
C CYS A 18 -34.90 -5.65 -26.24
N THR A 19 -33.72 -5.29 -26.76
CA THR A 19 -32.45 -5.46 -26.07
C THR A 19 -32.55 -4.77 -24.72
N GLN A 20 -32.73 -5.58 -23.68
CA GLN A 20 -32.79 -5.15 -22.31
C GLN A 20 -31.44 -4.49 -22.01
N ARG A 21 -31.41 -3.15 -21.90
CA ARG A 21 -30.26 -2.44 -21.36
C ARG A 21 -30.06 -2.95 -19.94
N GLN A 22 -29.15 -3.89 -19.75
CA GLN A 22 -28.63 -4.24 -18.44
C GLN A 22 -27.89 -3.00 -17.93
N ALA A 23 -28.63 -2.10 -17.29
CA ALA A 23 -28.03 -1.12 -16.40
C ALA A 23 -27.35 -1.94 -15.31
N GLY A 24 -26.04 -2.15 -15.46
CA GLY A 24 -25.22 -2.87 -14.51
C GLY A 24 -25.37 -2.21 -13.16
N LYS A 25 -26.25 -2.77 -12.32
CA LYS A 25 -26.33 -2.43 -10.91
C LYS A 25 -25.04 -2.92 -10.30
N VAL A 26 -24.03 -2.05 -10.28
CA VAL A 26 -22.83 -2.28 -9.47
C VAL A 26 -23.35 -2.39 -8.03
N PRO A 27 -23.25 -3.58 -7.41
CA PRO A 27 -23.77 -3.74 -6.08
C PRO A 27 -22.97 -2.84 -5.14
N LEU A 28 -23.65 -2.17 -4.21
CA LEU A 28 -23.04 -1.22 -3.28
C LEU A 28 -21.80 -1.78 -2.58
N TRP A 29 -21.79 -3.08 -2.28
CA TRP A 29 -20.64 -3.77 -1.69
C TRP A 29 -19.38 -3.72 -2.55
N VAL A 30 -19.48 -3.76 -3.88
CA VAL A 30 -18.33 -3.61 -4.78
C VAL A 30 -17.73 -2.21 -4.66
N LEU A 31 -18.57 -1.17 -4.54
CA LEU A 31 -18.08 0.20 -4.30
C LEU A 31 -17.41 0.32 -2.94
N ILE A 32 -17.98 -0.31 -1.90
CA ILE A 32 -17.38 -0.34 -0.56
C ILE A 32 -16.02 -1.05 -0.59
N LEU A 33 -15.94 -2.23 -1.21
CA LEU A 33 -14.68 -2.95 -1.36
C LEU A 33 -13.64 -2.15 -2.12
N LEU A 34 -14.04 -1.51 -3.23
CA LEU A 34 -13.16 -0.67 -4.02
C LEU A 34 -12.64 0.51 -3.19
N SER A 35 -13.52 1.13 -2.40
CA SER A 35 -13.17 2.25 -1.52
C SER A 35 -12.20 1.83 -0.42
N ILE A 36 -12.43 0.67 0.22
CA ILE A 36 -11.53 0.10 1.23
C ILE A 36 -10.18 -0.22 0.59
N PHE A 37 -10.19 -0.94 -0.53
CA PHE A 37 -8.97 -1.36 -1.23
C PHE A 37 -8.14 -0.16 -1.70
N SER A 38 -8.79 0.86 -2.24
CA SER A 38 -8.14 2.12 -2.64
C SER A 38 -7.55 2.85 -1.43
N GLY A 39 -8.25 2.89 -0.29
CA GLY A 39 -7.74 3.45 0.96
C GLY A 39 -6.52 2.70 1.49
N LEU A 40 -6.54 1.37 1.46
CA LEU A 40 -5.39 0.53 1.83
C LEU A 40 -4.19 0.78 0.91
N LEU A 41 -4.41 0.79 -0.41
CA LEU A 41 -3.35 1.08 -1.40
C LEU A 41 -2.73 2.47 -1.19
N MET A 42 -3.57 3.49 -1.02
CA MET A 42 -3.12 4.86 -0.81
C MET A 42 -2.33 4.98 0.50
N TYR A 43 -2.86 4.38 1.59
CA TYR A 43 -2.16 4.33 2.87
C TYR A 43 -0.79 3.66 2.75
N TRP A 44 -0.70 2.54 2.02
CA TRP A 44 0.57 1.84 1.79
C TRP A 44 1.55 2.62 0.93
N TYR A 45 1.06 3.42 -0.02
CA TYR A 45 1.91 4.31 -0.82
C TYR A 45 2.48 5.47 0.00
N THR A 46 1.68 6.04 0.90
CA THR A 46 2.07 7.23 1.67
C THR A 46 2.84 6.93 2.95
N THR A 47 2.73 5.72 3.48
CA THR A 47 3.40 5.33 4.74
C THR A 47 4.79 4.76 4.44
N PRO A 48 5.88 5.27 5.05
CA PRO A 48 7.19 4.66 4.90
C PRO A 48 7.10 3.18 5.32
N GLN A 49 7.75 2.29 4.55
CA GLN A 49 7.66 0.83 4.64
C GLN A 49 7.95 0.27 6.05
N GLU A 50 6.96 0.31 6.93
CA GLU A 50 6.98 -0.39 8.19
C GLU A 50 6.21 -1.69 8.00
N VAL A 51 6.93 -2.79 7.79
CA VAL A 51 6.29 -4.11 7.65
C VAL A 51 5.62 -4.45 8.99
N PRO A 52 4.31 -4.75 9.01
CA PRO A 52 3.60 -5.12 10.23
C PRO A 52 4.24 -6.35 10.89
N ALA A 53 4.31 -6.37 12.22
CA ALA A 53 4.99 -7.45 12.97
C ALA A 53 4.47 -8.86 12.62
N TRP A 54 3.17 -9.01 12.36
CA TRP A 54 2.57 -10.27 11.94
C TRP A 54 3.05 -10.75 10.56
N ALA A 55 3.35 -9.83 9.64
CA ALA A 55 3.81 -10.15 8.28
C ALA A 55 5.30 -10.49 8.24
N ARG A 56 6.09 -9.91 9.16
CA ARG A 56 7.53 -10.21 9.27
C ARG A 56 7.82 -11.69 9.53
N HIS A 57 6.96 -12.36 10.29
CA HIS A 57 7.13 -13.78 10.58
C HIS A 57 6.95 -14.67 9.34
N TRP A 58 6.20 -14.21 8.33
CA TRP A 58 5.92 -14.95 7.10
C TRP A 58 6.87 -14.59 5.95
N LEU A 59 7.65 -13.51 6.08
CA LEU A 59 8.55 -12.97 5.06
C LEU A 59 10.00 -13.28 5.42
N PRO A 60 10.60 -14.36 4.90
CA PRO A 60 12.00 -14.68 5.16
C PRO A 60 12.91 -13.64 4.50
N GLY A 61 13.86 -13.08 5.26
CA GLY A 61 14.90 -12.19 4.72
C GLY A 61 14.54 -10.71 4.63
N LEU A 62 13.51 -10.23 5.34
CA LEU A 62 13.32 -8.80 5.50
C LEU A 62 14.54 -8.19 6.22
N PRO A 63 15.21 -7.18 5.66
CA PRO A 63 16.19 -6.41 6.41
C PRO A 63 15.49 -5.83 7.61
N GLU A 64 16.02 -6.12 8.80
CA GLU A 64 15.50 -5.59 10.03
C GLU A 64 15.57 -4.06 9.95
N TYR A 65 14.38 -3.45 10.01
CA TYR A 65 14.13 -2.09 9.55
C TYR A 65 15.20 -1.12 10.04
N THR A 66 16.03 -0.66 9.10
CA THR A 66 17.08 0.32 9.34
C THR A 66 16.82 1.52 8.44
N GLY A 67 15.85 2.32 8.86
CA GLY A 67 15.53 3.58 8.22
C GLY A 67 16.71 4.57 8.30
N PRO A 68 16.77 5.58 7.42
CA PRO A 68 17.77 6.63 7.51
C PRO A 68 17.57 7.41 8.82
N LEU A 69 18.57 7.38 9.70
CA LEU A 69 18.62 8.25 10.88
C LEU A 69 19.46 9.48 10.54
N TYR A 70 19.05 10.63 11.06
CA TYR A 70 19.73 11.90 10.85
C TYR A 70 20.52 12.25 12.11
N ARG A 71 21.85 12.21 11.99
CA ARG A 71 22.78 12.65 13.04
C ARG A 71 23.09 14.13 12.83
N TRP A 72 22.98 14.93 13.88
CA TRP A 72 23.30 16.35 13.85
C TRP A 72 23.89 16.81 15.17
N ARG A 73 24.49 17.99 15.18
CA ARG A 73 25.10 18.58 16.36
C ARG A 73 24.33 19.81 16.80
N ASP A 74 24.00 19.88 18.09
CA ASP A 74 23.29 21.02 18.66
C ASP A 74 24.23 22.21 18.96
N ASP A 75 23.68 23.34 19.37
CA ASP A 75 24.45 24.56 19.67
C ASP A 75 25.37 24.42 20.89
N GLN A 76 25.14 23.37 21.69
CA GLN A 76 25.96 23.02 22.85
C GLN A 76 27.04 21.97 22.48
N GLY A 77 27.16 21.62 21.20
CA GLY A 77 28.13 20.65 20.69
C GLY A 77 27.75 19.19 20.93
N ARG A 78 26.53 18.89 21.41
CA ARG A 78 26.08 17.51 21.66
C ARG A 78 25.58 16.88 20.37
N GLU A 79 25.96 15.63 20.16
CA GLU A 79 25.46 14.83 19.05
C GLU A 79 24.07 14.28 19.37
N GLN A 80 23.15 14.48 18.44
CA GLN A 80 21.77 14.02 18.52
C GLN A 80 21.43 13.22 17.27
N VAL A 81 20.61 12.19 17.45
CA VAL A 81 20.16 11.33 16.36
C VAL A 81 18.63 11.34 16.34
N THR A 82 18.03 11.56 15.17
CA THR A 82 16.58 11.66 15.01
C THR A 82 16.12 11.00 13.72
N ASP A 83 14.89 10.50 13.72
CA ASP A 83 14.29 9.84 12.56
C ASP A 83 13.82 10.84 11.48
N LYS A 84 13.86 12.15 11.78
CA LYS A 84 13.40 13.22 10.87
C LYS A 84 14.49 14.27 10.65
N PRO A 85 14.63 14.82 9.44
CA PRO A 85 15.68 15.81 9.18
C PRO A 85 15.46 17.08 10.02
N PRO A 86 16.47 17.56 10.76
CA PRO A 86 16.37 18.80 11.52
C PRO A 86 16.27 20.00 10.58
N LYS A 87 15.38 20.94 10.89
CA LYS A 87 15.17 22.14 10.06
C LYS A 87 16.26 23.17 10.31
N GLY A 88 16.89 23.66 9.24
CA GLY A 88 17.87 24.76 9.31
C GLY A 88 19.21 24.38 9.93
N ARG A 89 19.55 23.09 10.03
CA ARG A 89 20.83 22.60 10.56
C ARG A 89 21.46 21.62 9.59
N SER A 90 22.79 21.61 9.53
CA SER A 90 23.53 20.56 8.82
C SER A 90 23.34 19.24 9.55
N TYR A 91 22.91 18.22 8.81
CA TYR A 91 22.76 16.86 9.31
C TYR A 91 23.48 15.88 8.40
N GLU A 92 23.88 14.77 8.98
CA GLU A 92 24.43 13.62 8.27
C GLU A 92 23.40 12.50 8.29
N THR A 93 23.12 11.93 7.12
CA THR A 93 22.23 10.76 6.99
C THR A 93 23.05 9.51 7.29
N VAL A 94 22.74 8.85 8.40
CA VAL A 94 23.37 7.60 8.83
C VAL A 94 22.39 6.46 8.61
N ASN A 95 22.79 5.48 7.81
CA ASN A 95 22.05 4.23 7.67
C ASN A 95 22.62 3.24 8.69
N TYR A 96 21.89 3.00 9.77
CA TYR A 96 22.32 2.01 10.76
C TYR A 96 22.19 0.61 10.17
N ARG A 97 22.96 -0.32 10.69
CA ARG A 97 22.82 -1.75 10.41
C ARG A 97 22.42 -2.40 11.73
N SER A 98 21.26 -3.04 11.80
CA SER A 98 20.81 -3.73 13.01
C SER A 98 21.55 -5.05 13.21
N ASP A 99 22.18 -5.58 12.15
CA ASP A 99 22.89 -6.86 12.14
C ASP A 99 24.34 -6.77 12.64
N ALA A 100 24.87 -5.55 12.80
CA ALA A 100 26.27 -5.36 13.19
C ALA A 100 26.47 -4.10 14.04
N ASN A 101 26.87 -4.29 15.31
CA ASN A 101 27.41 -3.21 16.12
C ASN A 101 28.89 -2.99 15.76
N VAL A 102 29.16 -2.06 14.86
CA VAL A 102 30.54 -1.72 14.46
C VAL A 102 30.95 -0.44 15.19
N VAL A 103 31.88 -0.55 16.14
CA VAL A 103 32.51 0.62 16.76
C VAL A 103 33.61 1.11 15.80
N PRO A 104 33.54 2.35 15.29
CA PRO A 104 34.63 2.88 14.47
C PRO A 104 35.93 2.84 15.28
N PRO A 105 37.07 2.43 14.69
CA PRO A 105 38.34 2.41 15.38
C PRO A 105 38.63 3.84 15.87
N GLN A 106 38.69 4.02 17.19
CA GLN A 106 39.06 5.30 17.76
C GLN A 106 40.43 5.67 17.21
N GLY A 107 40.50 6.78 16.47
CA GLY A 107 41.72 7.29 15.87
C GLY A 107 42.75 7.64 16.93
N GLY A 108 43.47 6.63 17.42
CA GLY A 108 44.69 6.76 18.20
C GLY A 108 45.80 7.20 17.26
N ALA A 109 45.90 8.52 17.12
CA ALA A 109 47.04 9.30 16.67
C ALA A 109 48.30 8.49 16.34
N SER A 110 48.56 8.35 15.05
CA SER A 110 49.91 8.20 14.53
C SER A 110 50.72 9.46 14.86
N ARG A 111 51.73 9.33 15.73
CA ARG A 111 52.94 10.17 15.73
C ARG A 111 53.97 9.68 16.76
N PRO A 112 55.28 9.86 16.48
CA PRO A 112 56.07 9.51 15.29
C PRO A 112 56.79 8.16 15.42
#